data_AF-A0A0Q6W022-F1
#
_entry.id   AF-A0A0Q6W022-F1
#
_cell.length_a   1.000
_cell.length_b   1.000
_cell.length_c   1.000
_cell.angle_alpha   90.00
_cell.angle_beta   90.00
_cell.angle_gamma   90.00
#
_symmetry.space_group_name_H-M   'P 1'
#
loop_
_entity.id
_entity.type
_entity.pdbx_description
1 polymer ?
#
loop_
_entity_poly.entity_id
_entity_poly.type
_entity_poly.pdbx_seq_one_letter_code
_entity_poly.pdbx_strand_id
1 'polypeptide(L)'
;MANSRAVEEDAASEETAPMKKNMLIVEDHPFVAEATKSLFLAMADDHVEISRNSDDAMARLHARTDWFRIWLDVDVPGAQGLSLVRHVHDIGLAPRAAVITASDNPQWQADVESMGFLGYVLKTASVEEFSRALRDIMNGRPCFSRSRHPRQPSHLTHRQIEILSLLHDGLNTKHIARQLNLSPGTIDNHVSNVISALRANDRTHAVALGMQYGYIRHHA
;
A
#
# COMPACT_ATOMS: atom_id res chain seq x y z
N MET A 1 -21.96 49.51 54.51
CA MET A 1 -22.06 49.67 53.05
C MET A 1 -20.75 49.21 52.45
N ALA A 2 -20.83 48.26 51.51
CA ALA A 2 -19.73 47.57 50.87
C ALA A 2 -18.96 48.50 49.92
N ASN A 3 -17.64 48.28 49.75
CA ASN A 3 -17.18 47.69 48.49
C ASN A 3 -15.80 47.04 48.65
N SER A 4 -15.76 45.74 48.39
CA SER A 4 -14.60 44.88 48.22
C SER A 4 -14.80 44.18 46.89
N ARG A 5 -13.89 44.38 45.93
CA ARG A 5 -13.56 43.51 44.79
C ARG A 5 -12.57 44.27 43.90
N ALA A 6 -11.29 43.92 43.98
CA ALA A 6 -10.66 42.85 43.21
C ALA A 6 -10.32 43.32 41.80
N VAL A 7 -9.04 43.64 41.66
CA VAL A 7 -8.28 43.65 40.41
C VAL A 7 -8.03 42.18 40.09
N GLU A 8 -8.58 41.69 38.98
CA GLU A 8 -8.27 40.39 38.34
C GLU A 8 -8.61 40.62 36.85
N GLU A 9 -7.61 40.91 36.02
CA GLU A 9 -7.00 39.92 35.12
C GLU A 9 -8.01 39.26 34.18
N ASP A 10 -8.41 39.99 33.14
CA ASP A 10 -8.95 39.39 31.90
C ASP A 10 -7.85 39.46 30.83
N ALA A 11 -6.78 38.70 31.05
CA ALA A 11 -5.92 38.24 29.96
C ALA A 11 -6.58 36.99 29.38
N ALA A 12 -7.58 37.20 28.53
CA ALA A 12 -8.13 36.15 27.69
C ALA A 12 -7.00 35.61 26.82
N SER A 13 -6.49 34.45 27.20
CA SER A 13 -5.61 33.62 26.39
C SER A 13 -6.31 33.33 25.07
N GLU A 14 -5.84 33.95 23.99
CA GLU A 14 -6.14 33.51 22.62
C GLU A 14 -5.64 32.06 22.49
N GLU A 15 -6.55 31.13 22.72
CA GLU A 15 -6.36 29.72 22.41
C GLU A 15 -6.27 29.63 20.89
N THR A 16 -5.06 29.79 20.35
CA THR A 16 -4.80 29.70 18.91
C THR A 16 -5.34 28.36 18.45
N ALA A 17 -6.37 28.39 17.60
CA ALA A 17 -6.94 27.19 17.00
C ALA A 17 -5.78 26.31 16.48
N PRO A 18 -5.77 25.00 16.76
CA PRO A 18 -4.65 24.14 16.38
C PRO A 18 -4.40 24.28 14.88
N MET A 19 -3.17 24.62 14.49
CA MET A 19 -2.79 24.72 13.08
C MET A 19 -3.13 23.41 12.36
N LYS A 20 -3.97 23.51 11.32
CA LYS A 20 -4.34 22.36 10.49
C LYS A 20 -3.08 21.77 9.86
N LYS A 21 -2.91 20.46 9.99
CA LYS A 21 -1.75 19.77 9.42
C LYS A 21 -2.01 19.45 7.95
N ASN A 22 -0.98 19.55 7.12
CA ASN A 22 -1.12 19.27 5.69
C ASN A 22 -0.86 17.80 5.42
N MET A 23 -1.79 17.13 4.77
CA MET A 23 -1.71 15.73 4.41
C MET A 23 -1.86 15.56 2.91
N LEU A 24 -1.04 14.69 2.33
CA LEU A 24 -1.16 14.29 0.93
C LEU A 24 -1.56 12.83 0.85
N ILE A 25 -2.59 12.53 0.07
CA ILE A 25 -2.96 11.19 -0.36
C ILE A 25 -2.65 11.08 -1.84
N VAL A 26 -1.91 10.06 -2.25
CA VAL A 26 -1.68 9.72 -3.66
C VAL A 26 -2.40 8.40 -3.91
N GLU A 27 -3.52 8.45 -4.62
CA GLU A 27 -4.44 7.33 -4.86
C GLU A 27 -5.30 7.64 -6.10
N ASP A 28 -5.27 6.77 -7.10
CA ASP A 28 -6.00 6.99 -8.36
C ASP A 28 -7.44 6.50 -8.30
N HIS A 29 -7.76 5.56 -7.40
CA HIS A 29 -9.12 5.05 -7.24
C HIS A 29 -9.99 6.03 -6.42
N PRO A 30 -10.99 6.72 -7.02
CA PRO A 30 -11.67 7.84 -6.37
C PRO A 30 -12.35 7.48 -5.04
N PHE A 31 -12.97 6.29 -4.98
CA PHE A 31 -13.61 5.80 -3.78
C PHE A 31 -12.62 5.53 -2.63
N VAL A 32 -11.44 4.96 -2.94
CA VAL A 32 -10.43 4.62 -1.92
C VAL A 32 -9.78 5.90 -1.40
N ALA A 33 -9.52 6.86 -2.28
CA ALA A 33 -8.98 8.17 -1.89
C ALA A 33 -9.92 8.88 -0.92
N GLU A 34 -11.22 8.91 -1.23
CA GLU A 34 -12.22 9.59 -0.40
C GLU A 34 -12.48 8.85 0.92
N ALA A 35 -12.47 7.51 0.90
CA ALA A 35 -12.57 6.71 2.12
C ALA A 35 -11.36 6.96 3.05
N THR A 36 -10.14 6.99 2.49
CA THR A 36 -8.91 7.27 3.24
C THR A 36 -8.93 8.68 3.82
N LYS A 37 -9.34 9.67 3.01
CA LYS A 37 -9.53 11.05 3.46
C LYS A 37 -10.55 11.15 4.60
N SER A 38 -11.68 10.46 4.48
CA SER A 38 -12.72 10.44 5.53
C SER A 38 -12.18 9.87 6.84
N LEU A 39 -11.36 8.83 6.79
CA LEU A 39 -10.70 8.26 7.97
C LEU A 39 -9.71 9.24 8.60
N PHE A 40 -8.96 10.02 7.80
CA PHE A 40 -8.05 11.03 8.33
C PHE A 40 -8.83 12.15 9.03
N LEU A 41 -9.88 12.65 8.39
CA LEU A 41 -10.72 13.73 8.91
C LEU A 41 -11.49 13.31 10.16
N ALA A 42 -11.81 12.01 10.31
CA ALA A 42 -12.39 11.47 11.53
C ALA A 42 -11.41 11.50 12.73
N MET A 43 -10.11 11.60 12.47
CA MET A 43 -9.08 11.67 13.52
C MET A 43 -8.66 13.09 13.87
N ALA A 44 -8.66 14.02 12.91
CA ALA A 44 -8.30 15.41 13.11
C ALA A 44 -8.88 16.31 11.99
N ASP A 45 -9.14 17.58 12.29
CA ASP A 45 -9.56 18.60 11.29
C ASP A 45 -8.35 19.14 10.50
N ASP A 46 -7.70 18.24 9.75
CA ASP A 46 -6.49 18.50 8.97
C ASP A 46 -6.80 18.87 7.51
N HIS A 47 -5.86 19.54 6.84
CA HIS A 47 -5.98 19.86 5.41
C HIS A 47 -5.48 18.69 4.58
N VAL A 48 -6.37 18.02 3.85
CA VAL A 48 -6.07 16.82 3.06
C VAL A 48 -6.17 17.12 1.57
N GLU A 49 -5.07 16.94 0.86
CA GLU A 49 -5.00 16.98 -0.60
C GLU A 49 -4.94 15.57 -1.18
N ILE A 50 -5.54 15.39 -2.36
CA ILE A 50 -5.53 14.12 -3.10
C ILE A 50 -4.87 14.35 -4.44
N SER A 51 -3.90 13.49 -4.76
CA SER A 51 -3.35 13.31 -6.09
C SER A 51 -3.76 11.95 -6.66
N ARG A 52 -3.99 11.89 -7.97
CA ARG A 52 -4.46 10.67 -8.66
C ARG A 52 -3.44 10.08 -9.64
N ASN A 53 -2.27 10.68 -9.77
CA ASN A 53 -1.22 10.21 -10.66
C ASN A 53 0.14 10.71 -10.17
N SER A 54 1.20 10.13 -10.71
CA SER A 54 2.58 10.43 -10.33
C SER A 54 2.97 11.89 -10.59
N ASP A 55 2.57 12.46 -11.73
CA ASP A 55 2.98 13.82 -12.12
C ASP A 55 2.39 14.90 -11.20
N ASP A 56 1.08 14.82 -10.90
CA ASP A 56 0.41 15.71 -9.96
C ASP A 56 0.94 15.51 -8.53
N ALA A 57 1.28 14.27 -8.15
CA ALA A 57 1.86 13.98 -6.84
C ALA A 57 3.22 14.67 -6.70
N MET A 58 4.11 14.54 -7.70
CA MET A 58 5.40 15.22 -7.71
C MET A 58 5.23 16.75 -7.68
N ALA A 59 4.31 17.31 -8.47
CA ALA A 59 4.07 18.75 -8.47
C ALA A 59 3.67 19.27 -7.08
N ARG A 60 2.77 18.57 -6.39
CA ARG A 60 2.33 18.92 -5.02
C ARG A 60 3.43 18.77 -3.97
N LEU A 61 4.24 17.71 -4.09
CA LEU A 61 5.37 17.47 -3.19
C LEU A 61 6.40 18.61 -3.26
N HIS A 62 6.61 19.20 -4.43
CA HIS A 62 7.51 20.37 -4.58
C HIS A 62 6.85 21.70 -4.23
N ALA A 63 5.52 21.81 -4.37
CA ALA A 63 4.81 23.05 -4.10
C ALA A 63 4.85 23.46 -2.61
N ARG A 64 5.12 22.52 -1.70
CA ARG A 64 5.19 22.78 -0.25
C ARG A 64 6.06 21.78 0.50
N THR A 65 6.65 22.23 1.60
CA THR A 65 7.58 21.44 2.44
C THR A 65 7.04 21.12 3.84
N ASP A 66 5.86 21.64 4.17
CA ASP A 66 5.18 21.54 5.47
C ASP A 66 4.18 20.36 5.53
N TRP A 67 4.36 19.36 4.66
CA TRP A 67 3.61 18.10 4.74
C TRP A 67 3.81 17.44 6.09
N PHE A 68 2.73 17.22 6.82
CA PHE A 68 2.72 16.46 8.06
C PHE A 68 2.77 14.96 7.77
N ARG A 69 1.91 14.47 6.86
CA ARG A 69 1.90 13.06 6.43
C ARG A 69 1.63 12.93 4.95
N ILE A 70 2.25 11.92 4.36
CA ILE A 70 2.10 11.57 2.94
C ILE A 70 1.75 10.10 2.85
N TRP A 71 0.68 9.78 2.16
CA TRP A 71 0.18 8.43 1.94
C TRP A 71 0.30 8.13 0.45
N LEU A 72 1.18 7.18 0.12
CA LEU A 72 1.59 6.91 -1.25
C LEU A 72 1.06 5.56 -1.71
N ASP A 73 0.16 5.56 -2.68
CA ASP A 73 -0.01 4.41 -3.56
C ASP A 73 1.10 4.39 -4.62
N VAL A 74 1.70 3.21 -4.79
CA VAL A 74 2.79 2.95 -5.76
C VAL A 74 2.26 2.51 -7.12
N ASP A 75 0.97 2.17 -7.20
CA ASP A 75 0.31 1.64 -8.40
C ASP A 75 -0.43 2.74 -9.19
N VAL A 76 -0.26 4.02 -8.84
CA VAL A 76 -0.91 5.14 -9.53
C VAL A 76 -0.37 5.33 -10.96
N PRO A 77 -1.19 5.83 -11.91
CA PRO A 77 -0.76 6.13 -13.27
C PRO A 77 0.50 7.02 -13.30
N GLY A 78 1.47 6.65 -14.15
CA GLY A 78 2.75 7.34 -14.30
C GLY A 78 3.82 6.92 -13.29
N ALA A 79 3.49 6.16 -12.25
CA ALA A 79 4.48 5.56 -11.36
C ALA A 79 5.01 4.25 -11.95
N GLN A 80 6.32 4.01 -11.82
CA GLN A 80 6.97 2.76 -12.18
C GLN A 80 7.63 2.14 -10.94
N GLY A 81 6.97 1.14 -10.35
CA GLY A 81 7.40 0.54 -9.08
C GLY A 81 7.64 1.62 -8.01
N LEU A 82 8.75 1.53 -7.29
CA LEU A 82 9.11 2.48 -6.23
C LEU A 82 9.61 3.86 -6.72
N SER A 83 9.31 4.27 -7.95
CA SER A 83 9.73 5.58 -8.50
C SER A 83 9.30 6.76 -7.63
N LEU A 84 8.03 6.82 -7.21
CA LEU A 84 7.51 7.89 -6.36
C LEU A 84 8.08 7.84 -4.94
N VAL A 85 8.30 6.62 -4.41
CA VAL A 85 8.95 6.40 -3.10
C VAL A 85 10.38 6.95 -3.11
N ARG A 86 11.16 6.61 -4.14
CA ARG A 86 12.53 7.13 -4.30
C ARG A 86 12.52 8.65 -4.38
N HIS A 87 11.60 9.21 -5.16
CA HIS A 87 11.47 10.66 -5.26
C HIS A 87 11.19 11.33 -3.90
N VAL A 88 10.24 10.79 -3.12
CA VAL A 88 9.92 11.28 -1.77
C VAL A 88 11.10 11.15 -0.80
N HIS A 89 11.90 10.10 -0.95
CA HIS A 89 13.16 9.94 -0.21
C HIS A 89 14.18 11.02 -0.60
N ASP A 90 14.41 11.23 -1.89
CA ASP A 90 15.41 12.17 -2.41
C ASP A 90 15.14 13.62 -1.97
N ILE A 91 13.86 14.01 -1.85
CA ILE A 91 13.45 15.33 -1.35
C ILE A 91 13.32 15.40 0.19
N GLY A 92 13.72 14.35 0.92
CA GLY A 92 13.80 14.33 2.38
C GLY A 92 12.47 14.18 3.11
N LEU A 93 11.41 13.72 2.44
CA LEU A 93 10.07 13.57 3.02
C LEU A 93 9.73 12.14 3.48
N ALA A 94 10.62 11.17 3.26
CA ALA A 94 10.42 9.78 3.69
C ALA A 94 10.00 9.62 5.17
N PRO A 95 10.59 10.32 6.16
CA PRO A 95 10.18 10.21 7.57
C PRO A 95 8.76 10.70 7.88
N ARG A 96 8.05 11.23 6.89
CA ARG A 96 6.66 11.69 6.97
C ARG A 96 5.72 10.85 6.11
N ALA A 97 6.25 9.92 5.33
CA ALA A 97 5.52 9.20 4.31
C ALA A 97 5.32 7.73 4.67
N ALA A 98 4.19 7.17 4.25
CA ALA A 98 3.91 5.74 4.31
C ALA A 98 3.40 5.26 2.94
N VAL A 99 3.77 4.04 2.58
CA VAL A 99 3.30 3.36 1.37
C VAL A 99 2.04 2.56 1.69
N ILE A 100 1.04 2.66 0.81
CA ILE A 100 -0.20 1.88 0.86
C ILE A 100 -0.38 1.19 -0.47
N THR A 101 -0.33 -0.13 -0.49
CA THR A 101 -0.30 -0.87 -1.76
C THR A 101 -1.06 -2.17 -1.66
N ALA A 102 -1.54 -2.67 -2.79
CA ALA A 102 -2.05 -4.04 -2.89
C ALA A 102 -0.91 -5.08 -2.96
N SER A 103 0.33 -4.65 -3.22
CA SER A 103 1.49 -5.51 -3.43
C SER A 103 2.14 -5.95 -2.11
N ASP A 104 2.05 -7.24 -1.79
CA ASP A 104 2.78 -7.86 -0.67
C ASP A 104 4.20 -8.25 -1.12
N ASN A 105 5.08 -7.25 -1.31
CA ASN A 105 6.44 -7.44 -1.79
C ASN A 105 7.49 -7.21 -0.67
N PRO A 106 8.12 -8.28 -0.14
CA PRO A 106 9.09 -8.16 0.95
C PRO A 106 10.33 -7.33 0.61
N GLN A 107 10.76 -7.34 -0.66
CA GLN A 107 11.90 -6.52 -1.09
C GLN A 107 11.51 -5.04 -1.08
N TRP A 108 10.32 -4.70 -1.60
CA TRP A 108 9.85 -3.32 -1.57
C TRP A 108 9.64 -2.82 -0.15
N GLN A 109 9.10 -3.66 0.73
CA GLN A 109 8.97 -3.33 2.14
C GLN A 109 10.33 -3.03 2.78
N ALA A 110 11.34 -3.88 2.54
CA ALA A 110 12.69 -3.67 3.06
C ALA A 110 13.35 -2.40 2.47
N ASP A 111 13.17 -2.15 1.18
CA ASP A 111 13.68 -0.95 0.51
C ASP A 111 13.04 0.31 1.12
N VAL A 112 11.71 0.33 1.26
CA VAL A 112 10.94 1.44 1.87
C VAL A 112 11.35 1.67 3.33
N GLU A 113 11.53 0.59 4.10
CA GLU A 113 12.02 0.67 5.49
C GLU A 113 13.44 1.27 5.54
N SER A 114 14.35 0.81 4.68
CA SER A 114 15.72 1.32 4.62
C SER A 114 15.81 2.79 4.19
N MET A 115 14.86 3.27 3.40
CA MET A 115 14.74 4.67 2.98
C MET A 115 14.17 5.59 4.08
N GLY A 116 13.77 5.02 5.22
CA GLY A 116 13.31 5.78 6.39
C GLY A 116 11.83 6.17 6.35
N PHE A 117 11.00 5.43 5.61
CA PHE A 117 9.55 5.64 5.60
C PHE A 117 8.91 5.28 6.95
N LEU A 118 7.76 5.88 7.24
CA LEU A 118 6.95 5.56 8.42
C LEU A 118 6.15 4.27 8.25
N GLY A 119 6.01 3.74 7.04
CA GLY A 119 5.29 2.48 6.91
C GLY A 119 5.13 1.92 5.51
N TYR A 120 4.70 0.68 5.50
CA TYR A 120 4.29 -0.09 4.33
C TYR A 120 3.05 -0.90 4.72
N VAL A 121 1.89 -0.49 4.22
CA VAL A 121 0.58 -1.00 4.63
C VAL A 121 -0.11 -1.65 3.44
N LEU A 122 -0.63 -2.86 3.63
CA LEU A 122 -1.37 -3.56 2.59
C LEU A 122 -2.82 -3.08 2.53
N LYS A 123 -3.32 -2.77 1.32
CA LYS A 123 -4.74 -2.44 1.06
C LYS A 123 -5.68 -3.63 1.35
N THR A 124 -5.15 -4.85 1.34
CA THR A 124 -5.87 -6.09 1.66
C THR A 124 -5.98 -6.37 3.16
N ALA A 125 -5.39 -5.53 4.01
CA ALA A 125 -5.51 -5.67 5.46
C ALA A 125 -6.98 -5.53 5.90
N SER A 126 -7.33 -6.12 7.05
CA SER A 126 -8.66 -5.90 7.62
C SER A 126 -8.86 -4.42 7.95
N VAL A 127 -10.11 -3.97 8.05
CA VAL A 127 -10.43 -2.58 8.41
C VAL A 127 -9.80 -2.21 9.77
N GLU A 128 -9.79 -3.14 10.72
CA GLU A 128 -9.19 -2.95 12.04
C GLU A 128 -7.67 -2.82 11.98
N GLU A 129 -7.01 -3.63 11.15
CA GLU A 129 -5.56 -3.58 10.94
C GLU A 129 -5.15 -2.29 10.23
N PHE A 130 -5.87 -1.92 9.18
CA PHE A 130 -5.66 -0.66 8.46
C PHE A 130 -5.87 0.55 9.37
N SER A 131 -6.95 0.55 10.17
CA SER A 131 -7.24 1.63 11.13
C SER A 131 -6.17 1.75 12.21
N ARG A 132 -5.59 0.63 12.65
CA ARG A 132 -4.47 0.62 13.60
C ARG A 132 -3.20 1.18 12.97
N ALA A 133 -2.86 0.72 11.77
CA ALA A 133 -1.70 1.20 11.02
C ALA A 133 -1.80 2.70 10.75
N LEU A 134 -2.98 3.18 10.34
CA LEU A 134 -3.28 4.58 10.19
C LEU A 134 -3.00 5.35 11.49
N ARG A 135 -3.53 4.88 12.62
CA ARG A 135 -3.30 5.52 13.92
C ARG A 135 -1.84 5.57 14.32
N ASP A 136 -1.08 4.51 14.05
CA ASP A 136 0.35 4.47 14.34
C ASP A 136 1.12 5.47 13.49
N ILE A 137 0.90 5.45 12.17
CA ILE A 137 1.54 6.38 11.22
C ILE A 137 1.20 7.82 11.58
N MET A 138 -0.07 8.12 11.90
CA MET A 138 -0.48 9.48 12.32
C MET A 138 0.27 9.96 13.56
N ASN A 139 0.58 9.06 14.49
CA ASN A 139 1.38 9.36 15.68
C ASN A 139 2.90 9.29 15.45
N GLY A 140 3.35 9.05 14.21
CA GLY A 140 4.76 8.96 13.87
C GLY A 140 5.41 7.65 14.32
N ARG A 141 4.60 6.64 14.64
CA ARG A 141 5.07 5.30 14.96
C ARG A 141 5.20 4.50 13.65
N PRO A 142 6.38 3.93 13.36
CA PRO A 142 6.55 3.11 12.18
C PRO A 142 5.59 1.92 12.15
N CYS A 143 4.94 1.69 11.01
CA CYS A 143 4.04 0.57 10.80
C CYS A 143 4.36 -0.14 9.48
N PHE A 144 5.09 -1.25 9.60
CA PHE A 144 5.38 -2.13 8.48
C PHE A 144 4.51 -3.36 8.63
N SER A 145 3.41 -3.39 7.88
CA SER A 145 2.49 -4.53 7.89
C SER A 145 3.22 -5.71 7.28
N ARG A 146 3.81 -6.55 8.14
CA ARG A 146 4.30 -7.86 7.74
C ARG A 146 3.07 -8.73 7.59
N SER A 147 2.86 -9.28 6.40
CA SER A 147 1.81 -10.26 6.17
C SER A 147 1.82 -11.27 7.33
N ARG A 148 0.73 -11.31 8.12
CA ARG A 148 0.54 -12.34 9.17
C ARG A 148 0.21 -13.70 8.55
N HIS A 149 0.03 -13.74 7.23
CA HIS A 149 0.05 -14.96 6.47
C HIS A 149 1.48 -15.54 6.49
N PRO A 150 1.66 -16.81 6.89
CA PRO A 150 2.97 -17.43 6.95
C PRO A 150 3.61 -17.33 5.56
N ARG A 151 4.66 -16.49 5.42
CA ARG A 151 5.49 -16.28 4.24
C ARG A 151 4.74 -16.65 2.95
N GLN A 152 4.06 -15.69 2.32
CA GLN A 152 3.65 -15.89 0.93
C GLN A 152 4.88 -16.39 0.17
N PRO A 153 4.85 -17.64 -0.32
CA PRO A 153 6.01 -18.21 -0.96
C PRO A 153 6.20 -17.45 -2.29
N SER A 154 7.48 -17.15 -2.57
CA SER A 154 8.02 -16.33 -3.66
C SER A 154 7.03 -15.93 -4.77
N HIS A 155 6.89 -14.61 -5.03
CA HIS A 155 6.11 -14.08 -6.15
C HIS A 155 6.29 -14.93 -7.41
N LEU A 156 5.18 -15.44 -7.93
CA LEU A 156 5.19 -16.12 -9.21
C LEU A 156 5.60 -15.14 -10.32
N THR A 157 6.52 -15.56 -11.18
CA THR A 157 6.85 -14.82 -12.39
C THR A 157 5.63 -14.71 -13.32
N HIS A 158 5.61 -13.72 -14.21
CA HIS A 158 4.54 -13.56 -15.21
C HIS A 158 4.25 -14.86 -15.97
N ARG A 159 5.30 -15.61 -16.34
CA ARG A 159 5.17 -16.89 -17.03
C ARG A 159 4.54 -17.97 -16.14
N GLN A 160 4.85 -17.99 -14.86
CA GLN A 160 4.26 -18.91 -13.90
C GLN A 160 2.79 -18.57 -13.61
N ILE A 161 2.44 -17.29 -13.55
CA ILE A 161 1.05 -16.83 -13.43
C ILE A 161 0.26 -17.25 -14.68
N GLU A 162 0.79 -17.00 -15.88
CA GLU A 162 0.18 -17.40 -17.15
C GLU A 162 -0.07 -18.92 -17.21
N ILE A 163 0.92 -19.72 -16.80
CA ILE A 163 0.76 -21.18 -16.73
C ILE A 163 -0.30 -21.57 -15.69
N LEU A 164 -0.33 -20.91 -14.53
CA LEU A 164 -1.32 -21.16 -13.48
C LEU A 164 -2.75 -20.80 -13.93
N SER A 165 -2.92 -19.76 -14.74
CA SER A 165 -4.20 -19.42 -15.39
C SER A 165 -4.66 -20.52 -16.35
N LEU A 166 -3.76 -21.01 -17.21
CA LEU A 166 -4.12 -22.07 -18.16
C LEU A 166 -4.43 -23.40 -17.44
N LEU A 167 -3.80 -23.65 -16.29
CA LEU A 167 -4.17 -24.77 -15.42
C LEU A 167 -5.56 -24.59 -14.82
N HIS A 168 -5.93 -23.37 -14.41
CA HIS A 168 -7.26 -23.04 -13.93
C HIS A 168 -8.32 -23.28 -15.01
N ASP A 169 -8.01 -22.95 -16.27
CA ASP A 169 -8.86 -23.20 -17.44
C ASP A 169 -8.96 -24.70 -17.81
N GLY A 170 -8.32 -25.59 -17.05
CA GLY A 170 -8.38 -27.04 -17.24
C GLY A 170 -7.45 -27.58 -18.32
N LEU A 171 -6.50 -26.79 -18.83
CA LEU A 171 -5.56 -27.26 -19.84
C LEU A 171 -4.52 -28.21 -19.23
N ASN A 172 -4.21 -29.28 -19.96
CA ASN A 172 -3.14 -30.20 -19.62
C ASN A 172 -1.77 -29.67 -20.10
N THR A 173 -0.68 -30.24 -19.56
CA THR A 173 0.71 -29.84 -19.87
C THR A 173 0.99 -29.80 -21.38
N LYS A 174 0.47 -30.76 -22.16
CA LYS A 174 0.69 -30.82 -23.61
C LYS A 174 0.00 -29.68 -24.36
N HIS A 175 -1.21 -29.31 -23.94
CA HIS A 175 -1.95 -28.19 -24.52
C HIS A 175 -1.30 -26.86 -24.15
N ILE A 176 -0.91 -26.67 -22.89
CA ILE A 176 -0.18 -25.48 -22.43
C ILE A 176 1.13 -25.33 -23.21
N ALA A 177 1.90 -26.41 -23.35
CA ALA A 177 3.15 -26.42 -24.10
C ALA A 177 2.96 -25.95 -25.55
N ARG A 178 1.91 -26.43 -26.23
CA ARG A 178 1.58 -26.02 -27.60
C ARG A 178 1.16 -24.55 -27.67
N GLN A 179 0.30 -24.08 -26.75
CA GLN A 179 -0.19 -22.70 -26.74
C GLN A 179 0.94 -21.70 -26.46
N LEU A 180 1.89 -22.11 -25.64
CA LEU A 180 3.00 -21.27 -25.18
C LEU A 180 4.29 -21.46 -25.99
N ASN A 181 4.26 -22.28 -27.05
CA ASN A 181 5.42 -22.66 -27.88
C ASN A 181 6.63 -23.16 -27.06
N LEU A 182 6.37 -24.02 -26.07
CA LEU A 182 7.38 -24.62 -25.19
C LEU A 182 7.36 -26.15 -25.26
N SER A 183 8.40 -26.79 -24.73
CA SER A 183 8.39 -28.24 -24.54
C SER A 183 7.51 -28.65 -23.34
N PRO A 184 6.86 -29.82 -23.36
CA PRO A 184 6.13 -30.32 -22.19
C PRO A 184 6.97 -30.38 -20.92
N GLY A 185 8.24 -30.78 -21.02
CA GLY A 185 9.16 -30.81 -19.87
C GLY A 185 9.45 -29.42 -19.30
N THR A 186 9.46 -28.38 -20.14
CA THR A 186 9.58 -26.98 -19.67
C THR A 186 8.34 -26.56 -18.88
N ILE A 187 7.13 -26.97 -19.32
CA ILE A 187 5.90 -26.70 -18.58
C ILE A 187 5.89 -27.44 -17.25
N ASP A 188 6.25 -28.72 -17.21
CA ASP A 188 6.31 -29.50 -15.96
C ASP A 188 7.30 -28.91 -14.96
N ASN A 189 8.44 -28.38 -15.44
CA ASN A 189 9.37 -27.63 -14.60
C ASN A 189 8.73 -26.35 -14.04
N HIS A 190 8.04 -25.57 -14.87
CA HIS A 190 7.32 -24.39 -14.39
C HIS A 190 6.23 -24.74 -13.37
N VAL A 191 5.45 -25.79 -13.60
CA VAL A 191 4.40 -26.25 -12.68
C VAL A 191 5.02 -26.71 -11.35
N SER A 192 6.11 -27.45 -11.39
CA SER A 192 6.85 -27.87 -10.19
C SER A 192 7.35 -26.67 -9.40
N ASN A 193 7.88 -25.66 -10.10
CA ASN A 193 8.31 -24.41 -9.49
C ASN A 193 7.12 -23.64 -8.90
N VAL A 194 5.95 -23.63 -9.54
CA VAL A 194 4.73 -23.01 -9.00
C VAL A 194 4.25 -23.74 -7.74
N ILE A 195 4.21 -25.08 -7.75
CA ILE A 195 3.81 -25.88 -6.58
C ILE A 195 4.74 -25.60 -5.40
N SER A 196 6.06 -25.60 -5.66
CA SER A 196 7.07 -25.27 -4.64
C SER A 196 6.94 -23.82 -4.16
N ALA A 197 6.80 -22.89 -5.09
CA ALA A 197 6.65 -21.46 -4.83
C ALA A 197 5.30 -21.08 -4.24
N LEU A 198 4.29 -21.95 -4.25
CA LEU A 198 3.01 -21.78 -3.55
C LEU A 198 2.93 -22.63 -2.28
N ARG A 199 3.94 -23.46 -2.00
CA ARG A 199 3.90 -24.52 -0.97
C ARG A 199 2.64 -25.38 -1.07
N ALA A 200 2.20 -25.60 -2.31
CA ALA A 200 1.06 -26.44 -2.60
C ALA A 200 1.45 -27.91 -2.48
N ASN A 201 0.46 -28.75 -2.21
CA ASN A 201 0.64 -30.21 -2.13
C ASN A 201 0.59 -30.86 -3.51
N ASP A 202 -0.14 -30.24 -4.42
CA ASP A 202 -0.33 -30.70 -5.80
C ASP A 202 -0.76 -29.52 -6.68
N ARG A 203 -0.94 -29.79 -7.97
CA ARG A 203 -1.33 -28.77 -8.96
C ARG A 203 -2.70 -28.15 -8.71
N THR A 204 -3.64 -28.93 -8.16
CA THR A 204 -5.00 -28.47 -7.90
C THR A 204 -5.01 -27.54 -6.69
N HIS A 205 -4.26 -27.90 -5.65
CA HIS A 205 -3.99 -27.05 -4.51
C HIS A 205 -3.26 -25.77 -4.94
N ALA A 206 -2.32 -25.85 -5.88
CA ALA A 206 -1.65 -24.66 -6.43
C ALA A 206 -2.61 -23.71 -7.14
N VAL A 207 -3.57 -24.23 -7.92
CA VAL A 207 -4.63 -23.40 -8.54
C VAL A 207 -5.52 -22.77 -7.48
N ALA A 208 -5.98 -23.54 -6.48
CA ALA A 208 -6.81 -23.02 -5.40
C ALA A 208 -6.10 -21.88 -4.63
N LEU A 209 -4.82 -22.06 -4.31
CA LEU A 209 -3.99 -21.03 -3.68
C LEU A 209 -3.77 -19.83 -4.63
N GLY A 210 -3.57 -20.07 -5.92
CA GLY A 210 -3.48 -19.02 -6.93
C GLY A 210 -4.71 -18.11 -6.97
N MET A 211 -5.90 -18.69 -6.84
CA MET A 211 -7.16 -17.95 -6.74
C MET A 211 -7.27 -17.20 -5.42
N GLN A 212 -6.94 -17.87 -4.31
CA GLN A 212 -6.98 -17.29 -2.97
C GLN A 212 -6.04 -16.08 -2.82
N TYR A 213 -4.86 -16.15 -3.43
CA TYR A 213 -3.85 -15.09 -3.40
C TYR A 213 -4.04 -14.03 -4.49
N GLY A 214 -5.05 -14.18 -5.35
CA GLY A 214 -5.38 -13.19 -6.39
C GLY A 214 -4.45 -13.19 -7.61
N TYR A 215 -3.61 -14.23 -7.78
CA TYR A 215 -2.78 -14.39 -8.98
C TYR A 215 -3.62 -14.70 -10.22
N ILE A 216 -4.76 -15.38 -10.04
CA ILE A 216 -5.70 -15.75 -11.10
C ILE A 216 -7.10 -15.30 -10.72
N ARG A 217 -7.79 -14.64 -11.64
CA ARG A 217 -9.16 -14.15 -11.45
C ARG A 217 -10.14 -15.17 -12.01
N HIS A 218 -11.23 -15.41 -11.28
CA HIS A 218 -12.33 -16.24 -11.74
C HIS A 218 -13.10 -15.49 -12.83
N HIS A 219 -13.02 -15.95 -14.09
CA HIS A 219 -13.98 -15.55 -15.11
C HIS A 219 -15.21 -16.45 -14.96
N ALA A 220 -16.22 -15.94 -14.25
CA ALA A 220 -17.57 -16.50 -14.28
C ALA A 220 -18.29 -16.01 -15.54
#